data_AF-A0A7X1PDJ2-F1
#
_entry.id   AF-A0A7X1PDJ2-F1
#
_cell.length_a   1.000
_cell.length_b   1.000
_cell.length_c   1.000
_cell.angle_alpha   90.00
_cell.angle_beta   90.00
_cell.angle_gamma   90.00
#
_symmetry.space_group_name_H-M   'P 1'
#
loop_
_entity.id
_entity.type
_entity.pdbx_description
1 polymer ?
#
loop_
_entity_poly.entity_id
_entity_poly.type
_entity_poly.pdbx_seq_one_letter_code
_entity_poly.pdbx_strand_id
1 'polypeptide(L)' 'MLNACRTTRIYCLENCPPGRRTKPENRVGFESEAAAIQAGYRACKVCRPDVFAGPWQPKADRQSATASAL' A
#
# COMPACT_ATOMS: atom_id res chain seq x y z
N MET A 1 8.14 3.81 1.31
CA MET A 1 7.32 4.08 2.50
C MET A 1 5.86 3.75 2.21
N LEU A 2 5.26 2.84 2.96
CA LEU A 2 3.86 2.41 2.82
C LEU A 2 3.03 2.93 4.01
N ASN A 3 1.79 3.33 3.74
CA ASN A 3 0.84 3.73 4.78
C ASN A 3 -0.09 2.56 5.09
N ALA A 4 -0.33 2.30 6.37
CA ALA A 4 -1.22 1.26 6.82
C ALA A 4 -2.20 1.76 7.87
N CYS A 5 -3.26 0.99 8.09
CA CYS A 5 -4.30 1.29 9.07
C CYS A 5 -4.36 0.19 10.13
N ARG A 6 -4.09 0.55 11.39
CA ARG A 6 -3.99 -0.41 12.51
C ARG A 6 -5.24 -1.27 12.70
N THR A 7 -6.43 -0.68 12.46
CA THR A 7 -7.72 -1.33 12.73
C THR A 7 -8.11 -2.30 11.64
N THR A 8 -7.77 -1.98 10.38
CA THR A 8 -8.09 -2.84 9.23
C THR A 8 -6.98 -3.82 8.90
N ARG A 9 -5.76 -3.60 9.42
CA ARG A 9 -4.55 -4.34 9.07
C ARG A 9 -4.29 -4.36 7.56
N ILE A 10 -4.50 -3.22 6.91
CA ILE A 10 -4.27 -3.04 5.47
C ILE A 10 -3.15 -2.03 5.25
N TYR A 11 -2.18 -2.34 4.40
CA TYR A 11 -1.20 -1.37 3.89
C TYR A 11 -1.51 -0.95 2.45
N CYS A 12 -1.14 0.29 2.12
CA CYS A 12 -1.47 1.00 0.89
C CYS A 12 -0.25 1.74 0.34
N LEU A 13 -0.26 1.95 -0.98
CA LEU A 13 0.61 2.93 -1.64
C LEU A 13 0.28 4.36 -1.18
N GLU A 14 1.25 5.25 -1.40
CA GLU A 14 1.06 6.68 -1.22
C GLU A 14 -0.12 7.20 -2.07
N ASN A 15 -0.89 8.15 -1.54
CA ASN A 15 -2.05 8.76 -2.21
C ASN A 15 -3.22 7.82 -2.55
N CYS A 16 -3.20 6.57 -2.10
CA CYS A 16 -4.32 5.65 -2.19
C CYS A 16 -5.60 6.26 -1.56
N PRO A 17 -6.77 6.27 -2.24
CA PRO A 17 -7.99 6.90 -1.71
C PRO A 17 -8.48 6.27 -0.38
N PRO A 18 -8.52 4.92 -0.23
CA PRO A 18 -8.73 4.30 1.08
C PRO A 18 -7.68 4.70 2.13
N GLY A 19 -6.40 4.74 1.74
CA GLY A 19 -5.31 5.10 2.64
C GLY A 19 -5.44 6.53 3.18
N ARG A 20 -5.83 7.48 2.32
CA ARG A 20 -6.06 8.89 2.68
C ARG A 20 -7.17 9.07 3.72
N ARG A 21 -8.19 8.21 3.72
CA ARG A 21 -9.29 8.24 4.70
C ARG A 21 -8.92 7.65 6.06
N THR A 22 -7.75 7.03 6.18
CA THR A 22 -7.26 6.52 7.47
C THR A 22 -7.08 7.69 8.42
N LYS A 23 -7.79 7.65 9.56
CA LYS A 23 -7.63 8.62 10.64
C LYS A 23 -6.15 8.67 11.07
N PRO A 24 -5.59 9.85 11.37
CA PRO A 24 -4.19 9.99 11.77
C PRO A 24 -3.80 9.05 12.90
N GLU A 25 -4.69 8.90 13.89
CA GLU A 25 -4.52 7.99 15.02
C GLU A 25 -4.29 6.55 14.56
N ASN A 26 -5.00 6.08 13.54
CA ASN A 26 -4.92 4.69 13.08
C ASN A 26 -3.82 4.46 12.05
N ARG A 27 -3.07 5.49 11.65
CA ARG A 27 -2.07 5.39 10.60
C ARG A 27 -0.78 4.76 11.13
N VAL A 28 -0.22 3.83 10.36
CA VAL A 28 1.05 3.13 10.65
C VAL A 28 1.92 3.21 9.41
N GLY A 29 3.21 3.50 9.57
CA GLY A 29 4.18 3.53 8.48
C GLY A 29 4.96 2.22 8.40
N PHE A 30 5.23 1.75 7.18
CA PHE A 30 6.17 0.65 6.93
C PHE A 30 7.21 1.06 5.89
N GLU A 31 8.44 0.58 6.08
CA GLU A 31 9.55 0.86 5.17
C GLU A 31 9.45 0.05 3.88
N SER A 32 8.98 -1.20 3.98
CA SER A 32 8.80 -2.13 2.87
C SER A 32 7.50 -2.93 2.98
N GLU A 33 7.10 -3.55 1.87
CA GLU A 33 5.98 -4.50 1.85
C GLU A 33 6.24 -5.70 2.77
N ALA A 34 7.47 -6.23 2.76
CA ALA A 34 7.87 -7.34 3.61
C ALA A 34 7.66 -7.02 5.10
N ALA A 35 8.05 -5.82 5.56
CA ALA A 35 7.85 -5.40 6.94
C ALA A 35 6.35 -5.32 7.31
N ALA A 36 5.51 -4.85 6.40
CA ALA A 36 4.06 -4.79 6.61
C ALA A 36 3.45 -6.20 6.73
N ILE A 37 3.84 -7.12 5.84
CA ILE A 37 3.38 -8.51 5.85
C ILE A 37 3.83 -9.22 7.12
N GLN A 38 5.09 -9.06 7.53
CA GLN A 38 5.62 -9.63 8.78
C GLN A 38 4.86 -9.10 10.01
N ALA A 39 4.41 -7.84 9.99
CA ALA A 39 3.57 -7.26 11.03
C ALA A 39 2.08 -7.70 10.96
N GLY A 40 1.73 -8.58 10.02
CA GLY A 40 0.39 -9.15 9.85
C GLY A 40 -0.59 -8.24 9.10
N TYR A 41 -0.09 -7.36 8.24
CA TYR A 41 -0.91 -6.52 7.38
C TYR A 41 -1.04 -7.14 5.99
N ARG A 42 -2.20 -6.97 5.36
CA ARG A 42 -2.43 -7.40 3.98
C ARG A 42 -2.40 -6.24 2.99
N ALA A 43 -2.07 -6.55 1.74
CA ALA A 43 -2.14 -5.60 0.63
C ALA A 43 -3.56 -5.03 0.45
N CYS A 44 -3.64 -3.74 0.16
CA CYS A 44 -4.88 -3.09 -0.23
C CYS A 44 -5.33 -3.54 -1.62
N LYS A 45 -6.57 -4.02 -1.72
CA LYS A 45 -7.15 -4.50 -2.99
C LYS A 45 -7.41 -3.37 -4.00
N VAL A 46 -7.41 -2.11 -3.57
CA VAL A 46 -7.65 -0.95 -4.44
C VAL A 46 -6.35 -0.49 -5.11
N CYS A 47 -5.32 -0.20 -4.33
CA CYS A 47 -4.03 0.27 -4.86
C CYS A 47 -3.07 -0.84 -5.26
N ARG A 48 -3.30 -2.08 -4.80
CA ARG A 48 -2.53 -3.28 -5.17
C ARG A 48 -1.00 -3.08 -5.05
N PRO A 49 -0.49 -2.70 -3.87
CA PRO A 49 0.95 -2.49 -3.65
C PRO A 49 1.78 -3.75 -3.93
N ASP A 50 1.14 -4.93 -3.94
CA ASP A 50 1.70 -6.24 -4.27
C ASP A 50 2.07 -6.40 -5.75
N VAL A 51 1.56 -5.53 -6.63
CA VAL A 51 1.72 -5.62 -8.09
C VAL A 51 2.18 -4.31 -8.72
N PHE A 52 2.14 -3.22 -7.95
CA PHE A 52 2.43 -1.87 -8.40
C PHE A 52 3.35 -1.20 -7.38
N ALA A 53 4.49 -0.70 -7.85
CA ALA A 53 5.37 0.15 -7.08
C ALA A 53 5.13 1.63 -7.42
N GLY A 54 5.27 2.52 -6.44
CA GLY A 54 5.12 3.97 -6.63
C GLY A 54 3.80 4.55 -6.12
N PRO A 55 3.47 5.80 -6.48
CA PRO A 55 2.25 6.46 -6.03
C PRO A 55 1.01 5.79 -6.64
N TRP A 56 -0.11 5.84 -5.93
CA TRP A 56 -1.37 5.28 -6.43
C TRP A 56 -1.81 5.93 -7.75
N GLN A 57 -2.14 5.09 -8.73
CA GLN A 57 -2.75 5.48 -10.00
C GLN A 57 -4.18 4.92 -10.15
N PRO A 58 -5.08 5.63 -10.86
CA PRO A 58 -6.39 5.10 -11.26
C PRO A 58 -6.29 3.75 -11.97
N LYS A 59 -7.37 2.96 -11.99
CA LYS A 59 -7.35 1.63 -12.62
C LYS A 59 -7.02 1.68 -14.12
N ALA A 60 -7.41 2.76 -14.80
CA ALA A 60 -7.15 2.96 -16.23
C ALA A 60 -5.65 3.16 -16.54
N ASP A 61 -4.90 3.77 -15.61
CA ASP A 61 -3.49 4.17 -15.80
C ASP A 61 -2.48 3.24 -15.12
N ARG A 62 -2.96 2.18 -14.47
CA ARG A 62 -2.12 1.28 -13.68
C ARG A 62 -1.23 0.44 -14.60
N GLN A 63 0.05 0.78 -14.69
CA GLN A 63 1.07 -0.03 -15.34
C GLN A 63 1.64 -1.05 -14.35
N SER A 64 1.44 -2.34 -14.62
CA SER A 64 1.95 -3.41 -13.75
C SER A 64 3.46 -3.26 -13.59
N ALA A 65 3.96 -3.34 -12.36
CA ALA A 65 5.38 -3.48 -12.18
C ALA A 65 5.76 -4.89 -12.69
N THR A 66 6.25 -4.99 -13.93
CA THR A 66 7.15 -6.09 -14.27
C THR A 66 8.32 -5.93 -13.31
N ALA A 67 8.54 -6.95 -12.48
CA ALA A 67 9.71 -7.03 -11.63
C ALA A 67 10.96 -6.99 -12.53
N SER A 68 11.50 -5.79 -12.78
CA SER A 68 12.86 -5.64 -13.25
C SER A 68 13.75 -5.98 -12.07
N ALA A 69 13.96 -7.29 -11.88
CA ALA A 69 15.10 -7.80 -11.16
C ALA A 69 16.35 -7.42 -11.97
N LEU A 70 17.11 -6.45 -11.45
CA LEU A 70 18.53 -6.28 -11.70
C LEU A 70 19.22 -6.35 -10.34
#